data_AF-A0AB37TT15-F1
#
_entry.id   AF-A0AB37TT15-F1
#
_cell.length_a   1.000
_cell.length_b   1.000
_cell.length_c   1.000
_cell.angle_alpha   90.00
_cell.angle_beta   90.00
_cell.angle_gamma   90.00
#
_symmetry.space_group_name_H-M   'P 1'
#
loop_
_entity.id
_entity.type
_entity.pdbx_description
1 polymer ?
#
loop_
_entity_poly.entity_id
_entity_poly.type
_entity_poly.pdbx_seq_one_letter_code
_entity_poly.pdbx_strand_id
1 'polypeptide(L)'
;MSDFPEIAARFARDTAGHRMHVLHDDGLYRHLRFTARTNPAYYGEYWFDLITTPGQLVFSGDGESYVFRRTTDMFEFFRSEIWRDGSLHINPGYWSEKVTSDRNGIKDFQEDLFVKLIWEQANHLIEQEYVKPEQADRFRQAIKDDIVEGGLYATAEEAYRTVEEFEFYNDPSKEFDWRHEADVRFNDAWEWFSATKDFDWWFLWACRAIVFGIARYDRVRKYGLQALATPKPEVAR
;
A
#
# COMPACT_ATOMS: atom_id res chain seq x y z
N MET A 1 -0.46 5.63 -13.83
CA MET A 1 -0.66 4.32 -13.20
C MET A 1 0.69 3.65 -13.13
N SER A 2 1.29 3.56 -11.93
CA SER A 2 2.44 2.68 -11.73
C SER A 2 1.92 1.25 -11.71
N ASP A 3 2.52 0.36 -12.50
CA ASP A 3 2.06 -1.03 -12.66
C ASP A 3 2.63 -1.98 -11.59
N PHE A 4 3.41 -1.48 -10.63
CA PHE A 4 4.01 -2.22 -9.51
C PHE A 4 4.52 -3.64 -9.90
N PRO A 5 5.45 -3.74 -10.87
CA PRO A 5 5.89 -5.02 -11.43
C PRO A 5 6.53 -5.94 -10.39
N GLU A 6 7.22 -5.37 -9.40
CA GLU A 6 7.79 -6.09 -8.26
C GLU A 6 6.71 -6.77 -7.41
N ILE A 7 5.58 -6.10 -7.17
CA ILE A 7 4.43 -6.68 -6.46
C ILE A 7 3.79 -7.78 -7.29
N ALA A 8 3.68 -7.60 -8.62
CA ALA A 8 3.15 -8.65 -9.49
C ALA A 8 4.03 -9.91 -9.46
N ALA A 9 5.37 -9.76 -9.51
CA ALA A 9 6.32 -10.86 -9.42
C ALA A 9 6.26 -11.55 -8.05
N ARG A 10 6.17 -10.77 -6.97
CA ARG A 10 5.98 -11.28 -5.60
C ARG A 10 4.69 -12.09 -5.48
N PHE A 11 3.56 -11.53 -5.89
CA PHE A 11 2.25 -12.20 -5.86
C PHE A 11 2.28 -13.53 -6.63
N ALA A 12 2.88 -13.56 -7.83
CA ALA A 12 2.99 -14.78 -8.63
C ALA A 12 3.79 -15.88 -7.93
N ARG A 13 4.88 -15.53 -7.25
CA ARG A 13 5.69 -16.47 -6.45
C ARG A 13 4.90 -16.97 -5.24
N ASP A 14 4.34 -16.06 -4.45
CA ASP A 14 3.66 -16.38 -3.19
C ASP A 14 2.39 -17.22 -3.44
N THR A 15 1.74 -17.02 -4.60
CA THR A 15 0.50 -17.72 -4.97
C THR A 15 0.66 -18.88 -5.96
N ALA A 16 1.89 -19.26 -6.33
CA ALA A 16 2.13 -20.27 -7.38
C ALA A 16 1.39 -21.60 -7.16
N GLY A 17 1.24 -22.03 -5.90
CA GLY A 17 0.52 -23.25 -5.52
C GLY A 17 -0.98 -23.09 -5.27
N HIS A 18 -1.51 -21.86 -5.34
CA HIS A 18 -2.86 -21.56 -4.87
C HIS A 18 -3.96 -22.14 -5.77
N ARG A 19 -4.97 -22.71 -5.11
CA ARG A 19 -6.22 -23.18 -5.70
C ARG A 19 -7.36 -22.29 -5.22
N MET A 20 -8.33 -22.05 -6.11
CA MET A 20 -9.57 -21.38 -5.75
C MET A 20 -10.60 -22.42 -5.31
N HIS A 21 -11.17 -22.21 -4.13
CA HIS A 21 -12.26 -22.97 -3.55
C HIS A 21 -13.48 -22.06 -3.45
N VAL A 22 -14.63 -22.54 -3.91
CA VAL A 22 -15.89 -21.80 -3.83
C VAL A 22 -16.61 -22.30 -2.58
N LEU A 23 -16.57 -21.52 -1.51
CA LEU A 23 -17.17 -21.88 -0.22
C LEU A 23 -18.65 -21.52 -0.18
N HIS A 24 -19.02 -20.41 -0.84
CA HIS A 24 -20.40 -19.99 -1.03
C HIS A 24 -20.52 -19.18 -2.33
N ASP A 25 -21.64 -19.32 -3.03
CA ASP A 25 -21.91 -18.61 -4.28
C ASP A 25 -23.42 -18.55 -4.57
N ASP A 26 -24.06 -17.47 -4.12
CA ASP A 26 -25.46 -17.17 -4.35
C ASP A 26 -25.62 -15.71 -4.86
N GLY A 27 -25.54 -15.55 -6.17
CA GLY A 27 -25.70 -14.26 -6.84
C GLY A 27 -24.61 -13.27 -6.44
N LEU A 28 -24.94 -12.30 -5.58
CA LEU A 28 -24.02 -11.28 -5.06
C LEU A 28 -23.34 -11.70 -3.75
N TYR A 29 -23.82 -12.76 -3.10
CA TYR A 29 -23.23 -13.34 -1.90
C TYR A 29 -22.22 -14.40 -2.30
N ARG A 30 -20.93 -14.07 -2.25
CA ARG A 30 -19.86 -14.98 -2.69
C ARG A 30 -18.82 -15.10 -1.60
N HIS A 31 -18.27 -16.30 -1.42
CA HIS A 31 -17.11 -16.55 -0.58
C HIS A 31 -16.17 -17.47 -1.34
N LEU A 32 -15.09 -16.88 -1.85
CA LEU A 32 -14.03 -17.57 -2.56
C LEU A 32 -12.80 -17.62 -1.68
N ARG A 33 -12.21 -18.81 -1.51
CA ARG A 33 -10.95 -18.99 -0.79
C ARG A 33 -9.84 -19.39 -1.74
N PHE A 34 -8.70 -18.74 -1.63
CA PHE A 34 -7.49 -19.04 -2.37
C PHE A 34 -6.44 -19.56 -1.39
N THR A 35 -5.97 -20.78 -1.58
CA THR A 35 -4.95 -21.38 -0.71
C THR A 35 -4.19 -22.49 -1.45
N ALA A 36 -2.92 -22.71 -1.09
CA ALA A 36 -2.15 -23.87 -1.54
C ALA A 36 -2.61 -25.20 -0.90
N ARG A 37 -3.44 -25.15 0.16
CA ARG A 37 -3.98 -26.35 0.82
C ARG A 37 -5.06 -27.02 -0.04
N THR A 38 -5.03 -28.34 -0.09
CA THR A 38 -6.08 -29.14 -0.75
C THR A 38 -7.40 -29.09 0.03
N ASN A 39 -7.34 -29.08 1.36
CA ASN A 39 -8.51 -28.89 2.21
C ASN A 39 -8.62 -27.41 2.63
N PRO A 40 -9.65 -26.67 2.19
CA PRO A 40 -9.79 -25.24 2.45
C PRO A 40 -10.17 -24.89 3.89
N ALA A 41 -10.48 -25.88 4.74
CA ALA A 41 -10.68 -25.66 6.18
C ALA A 41 -9.38 -25.33 6.93
N TYR A 42 -8.22 -25.66 6.35
CA TYR A 42 -6.92 -25.31 6.91
C TYR A 42 -6.34 -24.09 6.20
N TYR A 43 -5.71 -23.23 6.99
CA TYR A 43 -4.99 -22.07 6.51
C TYR A 43 -3.55 -22.44 6.12
N GLY A 44 -2.96 -21.67 5.21
CA GLY A 44 -1.58 -21.82 4.77
C GLY A 44 -1.04 -20.48 4.33
N GLU A 45 0.27 -20.31 4.25
CA GLU A 45 0.88 -19.00 3.97
C GLU A 45 0.26 -18.31 2.74
N TYR A 46 0.06 -17.00 2.85
CA TYR A 46 -0.48 -16.14 1.79
C TYR A 46 -1.88 -16.54 1.29
N TRP A 47 -2.62 -17.33 2.07
CA TRP A 47 -4.03 -17.58 1.79
C TRP A 47 -4.85 -16.29 1.85
N PHE A 48 -5.91 -16.22 1.05
CA PHE A 48 -6.86 -15.12 1.10
C PHE A 48 -8.26 -15.53 0.67
N ASP A 49 -9.24 -14.78 1.16
CA ASP A 49 -10.65 -14.86 0.83
C ASP A 49 -11.11 -13.60 0.11
N LEU A 50 -11.98 -13.79 -0.88
CA LEU A 50 -12.81 -12.75 -1.45
C LEU A 50 -14.26 -13.02 -1.05
N ILE A 51 -14.82 -12.13 -0.23
CA ILE A 51 -16.19 -12.25 0.27
C ILE A 51 -16.99 -11.05 -0.24
N THR A 52 -18.08 -11.29 -0.95
CA THR A 52 -18.95 -10.22 -1.44
C THR A 52 -20.34 -10.30 -0.85
N THR A 53 -20.93 -9.13 -0.64
CA THR A 53 -22.36 -8.87 -0.41
C THR A 53 -22.75 -7.66 -1.26
N PRO A 54 -24.04 -7.34 -1.46
CA PRO A 54 -24.43 -6.16 -2.21
C PRO A 54 -23.74 -4.89 -1.69
N GLY A 55 -22.98 -4.21 -2.55
CA GLY A 55 -22.28 -2.97 -2.18
C GLY A 55 -20.88 -3.16 -1.57
N GLN A 56 -20.43 -4.39 -1.31
CA GLN A 56 -19.23 -4.65 -0.50
C GLN A 56 -18.39 -5.81 -1.01
N LEU A 57 -17.07 -5.64 -0.96
CA LEU A 57 -16.08 -6.71 -1.07
C LEU A 57 -15.16 -6.66 0.15
N VAL A 58 -15.01 -7.80 0.81
CA VAL A 58 -14.03 -8.01 1.87
C VAL A 58 -12.91 -8.87 1.31
N PHE A 59 -11.70 -8.35 1.36
CA PHE A 59 -10.47 -9.13 1.26
C PHE A 59 -10.02 -9.48 2.68
N SER A 60 -9.74 -10.75 2.94
CA SER A 60 -9.22 -11.20 4.24
C SER A 60 -8.25 -12.35 4.03
N GLY A 61 -7.27 -12.56 4.90
CA GLY A 61 -6.26 -13.59 4.68
C GLY A 61 -5.26 -13.67 5.82
N ASP A 62 -4.06 -14.13 5.48
CA ASP A 62 -2.93 -14.30 6.41
C ASP A 62 -2.39 -12.98 6.99
N GLY A 63 -2.62 -11.86 6.28
CA GLY A 63 -2.28 -10.50 6.71
C GLY A 63 -3.51 -9.61 6.92
N GLU A 64 -3.34 -8.31 6.76
CA GLU A 64 -4.39 -7.31 6.95
C GLU A 64 -5.60 -7.55 6.03
N SER A 65 -6.78 -7.23 6.55
CA SER A 65 -8.05 -7.34 5.82
C SER A 65 -8.52 -5.97 5.36
N TYR A 66 -9.09 -5.90 4.16
CA TYR A 66 -9.56 -4.67 3.55
C TYR A 66 -11.04 -4.78 3.17
N VAL A 67 -11.83 -3.76 3.52
CA VAL A 67 -13.25 -3.69 3.17
C VAL A 67 -13.49 -2.57 2.16
N PHE A 68 -13.86 -2.92 0.94
CA PHE A 68 -14.16 -1.98 -0.14
C PHE A 68 -15.67 -1.81 -0.33
N ARG A 69 -16.11 -0.58 -0.63
CA ARG A 69 -17.51 -0.27 -0.97
C ARG A 69 -17.62 0.69 -2.15
N ARG A 70 -18.45 0.37 -3.15
CA ARG A 70 -18.72 1.27 -4.28
C ARG A 70 -20.01 1.00 -5.04
N THR A 71 -20.12 -0.14 -5.72
CA THR A 71 -21.26 -0.54 -6.58
C THR A 71 -21.95 -1.78 -6.01
N THR A 72 -23.16 -2.08 -6.48
CA THR A 72 -23.93 -3.24 -6.01
C THR A 72 -23.19 -4.56 -6.21
N ASP A 73 -22.62 -4.82 -7.39
CA ASP A 73 -21.68 -5.93 -7.60
C ASP A 73 -20.25 -5.40 -7.58
N MET A 74 -19.52 -5.71 -6.51
CA MET A 74 -18.13 -5.28 -6.38
C MET A 74 -17.18 -6.07 -7.29
N PHE A 75 -17.52 -7.27 -7.77
CA PHE A 75 -16.69 -7.92 -8.80
C PHE A 75 -16.74 -7.12 -10.10
N GLU A 76 -17.93 -6.63 -10.49
CA GLU A 76 -18.08 -5.76 -11.66
C GLU A 76 -17.20 -4.51 -11.54
N PHE A 77 -17.14 -3.89 -10.35
CA PHE A 77 -16.28 -2.73 -10.10
C PHE A 77 -14.80 -3.02 -10.40
N PHE A 78 -14.25 -4.12 -9.90
CA PHE A 78 -12.82 -4.45 -10.08
C PHE A 78 -12.50 -5.02 -11.47
N ARG A 79 -13.49 -5.52 -12.22
CA ARG A 79 -13.30 -6.02 -13.60
C ARG A 79 -12.81 -4.96 -14.57
N SER A 80 -12.98 -3.66 -14.27
CA SER A 80 -12.44 -2.58 -15.12
C SER A 80 -10.93 -2.69 -15.33
N GLU A 81 -10.21 -3.29 -14.38
CA GLU A 81 -8.75 -3.46 -14.44
C GLU A 81 -8.33 -4.84 -14.96
N ILE A 82 -9.27 -5.63 -15.47
CA ILE A 82 -8.99 -6.87 -16.20
C ILE A 82 -9.19 -6.56 -17.69
N TRP A 83 -8.08 -6.37 -18.40
CA TRP A 83 -8.14 -5.95 -19.79
C TRP A 83 -8.50 -7.12 -20.73
N ARG A 84 -8.89 -6.78 -21.96
CA ARG A 84 -9.39 -7.76 -22.94
C ARG A 84 -8.35 -8.81 -23.33
N ASP A 85 -7.08 -8.48 -23.23
CA ASP A 85 -5.95 -9.39 -23.47
C ASP A 85 -5.68 -10.34 -22.28
N GLY A 86 -6.42 -10.19 -21.19
CA GLY A 86 -6.27 -10.98 -19.97
C GLY A 86 -5.20 -10.46 -19.03
N SER A 87 -4.56 -9.33 -19.34
CA SER A 87 -3.66 -8.65 -18.40
C SER A 87 -4.45 -8.14 -17.19
N LEU A 88 -3.82 -8.23 -16.03
CA LEU A 88 -4.37 -7.78 -14.77
C LEU A 88 -3.66 -6.50 -14.39
N HIS A 89 -4.40 -5.43 -14.18
CA HIS A 89 -3.91 -4.16 -13.67
C HIS A 89 -4.47 -3.87 -12.28
N ILE A 90 -3.85 -2.95 -11.55
CA ILE A 90 -4.36 -2.47 -10.27
C ILE A 90 -4.42 -0.95 -10.30
N ASN A 91 -5.38 -0.39 -9.56
CA ASN A 91 -5.48 1.05 -9.37
C ASN A 91 -5.50 1.40 -7.88
N PRO A 92 -4.36 1.24 -7.15
CA PRO A 92 -4.31 1.40 -5.69
C PRO A 92 -4.71 2.81 -5.25
N GLY A 93 -4.31 3.82 -6.03
CA GLY A 93 -4.72 5.22 -5.87
C GLY A 93 -6.24 5.34 -5.72
N TYR A 94 -6.97 4.95 -6.76
CA TYR A 94 -8.43 5.07 -6.77
C TYR A 94 -9.12 4.08 -5.81
N TRP A 95 -8.60 2.86 -5.67
CA TRP A 95 -9.22 1.83 -4.83
C TRP A 95 -9.06 2.10 -3.35
N SER A 96 -7.94 2.70 -2.92
CA SER A 96 -7.72 3.10 -1.52
C SER A 96 -8.80 4.07 -1.03
N GLU A 97 -9.28 4.98 -1.89
CA GLU A 97 -10.40 5.87 -1.57
C GLU A 97 -11.70 5.11 -1.26
N LYS A 98 -11.83 3.87 -1.75
CA LYS A 98 -13.03 3.04 -1.60
C LYS A 98 -12.91 2.06 -0.45
N VAL A 99 -11.74 2.02 0.22
CA VAL A 99 -11.57 1.28 1.46
C VAL A 99 -12.34 2.00 2.57
N THR A 100 -13.07 1.23 3.36
CA THR A 100 -13.88 1.69 4.50
C THR A 100 -13.44 1.07 5.82
N SER A 101 -12.54 0.08 5.77
CA SER A 101 -11.68 -0.28 6.91
C SER A 101 -10.64 0.82 7.15
N ASP A 102 -9.82 0.69 8.19
CA ASP A 102 -8.80 1.68 8.55
C ASP A 102 -7.95 2.09 7.34
N ARG A 103 -8.09 3.36 6.93
CA ARG A 103 -7.42 3.93 5.76
C ARG A 103 -5.97 4.31 6.06
N ASN A 104 -5.63 4.48 7.34
CA ASN A 104 -4.30 4.92 7.75
C ASN A 104 -3.27 3.79 7.63
N GLY A 105 -3.70 2.52 7.69
CA GLY A 105 -2.84 1.34 7.47
C GLY A 105 -2.69 0.91 6.01
N ILE A 106 -3.11 1.74 5.03
CA ILE A 106 -2.97 1.43 3.60
C ILE A 106 -1.64 1.96 3.03
N LYS A 107 -1.06 2.96 3.67
CA LYS A 107 0.21 3.55 3.25
C LYS A 107 1.20 3.52 4.40
N ASP A 108 2.36 2.93 4.15
CA ASP A 108 3.45 2.85 5.11
C ASP A 108 4.52 3.88 4.80
N PHE A 109 5.15 4.37 5.86
CA PHE A 109 6.31 5.23 5.77
C PHE A 109 7.43 4.53 5.01
N GLN A 110 7.93 5.18 3.96
CA GLN A 110 9.03 4.71 3.14
C GLN A 110 10.25 5.59 3.42
N GLU A 111 11.24 5.02 4.11
CA GLU A 111 12.47 5.72 4.49
C GLU A 111 13.21 6.27 3.26
N ASP A 112 13.30 5.49 2.17
CA ASP A 112 13.95 5.95 0.93
C ASP A 112 13.25 7.18 0.32
N LEU A 113 11.92 7.23 0.34
CA LEU A 113 11.16 8.39 -0.13
C LEU A 113 11.35 9.57 0.82
N PHE A 114 11.39 9.31 2.12
CA PHE A 114 11.68 10.33 3.13
C PHE A 114 13.04 10.98 2.90
N VAL A 115 14.11 10.20 2.81
CA VAL A 115 15.47 10.71 2.58
C VAL A 115 15.54 11.48 1.26
N LYS A 116 14.91 10.97 0.19
CA LYS A 116 14.84 11.67 -1.08
C LYS A 116 14.16 13.03 -0.95
N LEU A 117 12.98 13.09 -0.32
CA LEU A 117 12.22 14.32 -0.16
C LEU A 117 12.96 15.35 0.72
N ILE A 118 13.64 14.90 1.78
CA ILE A 118 14.49 15.77 2.61
C ILE A 118 15.54 16.46 1.76
N TRP A 119 16.23 15.74 0.87
CA TRP A 119 17.23 16.33 0.00
C TRP A 119 16.64 17.26 -1.06
N GLU A 120 15.45 16.95 -1.59
CA GLU A 120 14.73 17.85 -2.49
C GLU A 120 14.36 19.18 -1.80
N GLN A 121 13.82 19.10 -0.58
CA GLN A 121 13.48 20.28 0.22
C GLN A 121 14.73 21.07 0.65
N ALA A 122 15.80 20.38 1.03
CA ALA A 122 17.08 21.03 1.36
C ALA A 122 17.64 21.81 0.17
N ASN A 123 17.63 21.24 -1.02
CA ASN A 123 18.08 21.93 -2.22
C ASN A 123 17.17 23.13 -2.54
N HIS A 124 15.85 22.99 -2.37
CA HIS A 124 14.93 24.10 -2.54
C HIS A 124 15.25 25.27 -1.59
N LEU A 125 15.53 25.00 -0.32
CA LEU A 125 15.90 26.04 0.66
C LEU A 125 17.21 26.78 0.29
N ILE A 126 18.18 26.05 -0.29
CA ILE A 126 19.42 26.65 -0.81
C ILE A 126 19.11 27.52 -2.04
N GLU A 127 18.31 27.02 -2.99
CA GLU A 127 17.95 27.73 -4.21
C GLU A 127 17.12 29.00 -3.95
N GLN A 128 16.30 28.99 -2.91
CA GLN A 128 15.53 30.16 -2.45
C GLN A 128 16.32 31.10 -1.55
N GLU A 129 17.63 30.88 -1.39
CA GLU A 129 18.56 31.72 -0.62
C GLU A 129 18.24 31.85 0.88
N TYR A 130 17.44 30.93 1.45
CA TYR A 130 17.27 30.83 2.92
C TYR A 130 18.58 30.40 3.59
N VAL A 131 19.37 29.57 2.89
CA VAL A 131 20.72 29.18 3.31
C VAL A 131 21.72 30.06 2.57
N LYS A 132 22.62 30.71 3.32
CA LYS A 132 23.70 31.49 2.71
C LYS A 132 24.63 30.59 1.88
N PRO A 133 25.11 31.01 0.70
CA PRO A 133 25.92 30.17 -0.19
C PRO A 133 27.14 29.54 0.50
N GLU A 134 27.83 30.31 1.34
CA GLU A 134 29.00 29.85 2.10
C GLU A 134 28.68 28.84 3.22
N GLN A 135 27.40 28.69 3.57
CA GLN A 135 26.91 27.76 4.58
C GLN A 135 26.27 26.50 3.97
N ALA A 136 26.14 26.41 2.65
CA ALA A 136 25.42 25.32 1.98
C ALA A 136 25.98 23.93 2.33
N ASP A 137 27.31 23.77 2.40
CA ASP A 137 27.92 22.49 2.76
C ASP A 137 27.70 22.13 4.23
N ARG A 138 27.72 23.14 5.12
CA ARG A 138 27.41 22.96 6.54
C ARG A 138 25.96 22.59 6.76
N PHE A 139 25.05 23.19 6.00
CA PHE A 139 23.63 22.87 6.02
C PHE A 139 23.36 21.43 5.56
N ARG A 140 23.97 21.00 4.45
CA ARG A 140 23.88 19.60 4.00
C ARG A 140 24.43 18.64 5.05
N GLN A 141 25.55 19.00 5.69
CA GLN A 141 26.12 18.18 6.74
C GLN A 141 25.20 18.11 7.97
N ALA A 142 24.59 19.22 8.39
CA ALA A 142 23.61 19.23 9.48
C ALA A 142 22.38 18.35 9.17
N ILE A 143 21.81 18.45 7.96
CA ILE A 143 20.72 17.54 7.54
C ILE A 143 21.15 16.08 7.61
N LYS A 144 22.38 15.81 7.13
CA LYS A 144 22.91 14.47 7.13
C LYS A 144 23.06 13.93 8.57
N ASP A 145 23.64 14.72 9.46
CA ASP A 145 23.92 14.32 10.83
C ASP A 145 22.66 14.28 11.70
N ASP A 146 21.74 15.23 11.56
CA ASP A 146 20.59 15.36 12.45
C ASP A 146 19.35 14.59 11.96
N ILE A 147 19.24 14.35 10.65
CA ILE A 147 18.06 13.73 10.03
C ILE A 147 18.40 12.40 9.36
N VAL A 148 19.37 12.35 8.44
CA VAL A 148 19.55 11.16 7.59
C VAL A 148 20.30 10.04 8.30
N GLU A 149 21.43 10.33 8.94
CA GLU A 149 22.27 9.34 9.62
C GLU A 149 22.07 9.33 11.15
N GLY A 150 21.87 10.49 11.78
CA GLY A 150 21.63 10.57 13.23
C GLY A 150 20.16 10.70 13.63
N GLY A 151 19.24 10.80 12.66
CA GLY A 151 17.81 10.75 12.93
C GLY A 151 17.42 9.38 13.52
N LEU A 152 16.93 9.37 14.76
CA LEU A 152 16.45 8.17 15.43
C LEU A 152 14.93 8.05 15.27
N TYR A 153 14.47 7.72 14.06
CA TYR A 153 13.06 7.45 13.81
C TYR A 153 12.81 6.00 13.44
N ALA A 154 11.94 5.33 14.21
CA ALA A 154 11.40 4.01 13.89
C ALA A 154 10.00 4.11 13.26
N THR A 155 9.38 5.30 13.34
CA THR A 155 8.01 5.55 12.87
C THR A 155 7.93 6.83 12.04
N ALA A 156 6.86 6.94 11.24
CA ALA A 156 6.55 8.15 10.48
C ALA A 156 6.40 9.39 11.38
N GLU A 157 5.86 9.21 12.58
CA GLU A 157 5.64 10.31 13.53
C GLU A 157 6.97 10.81 14.11
N GLU A 158 7.89 9.91 14.44
CA GLU A 158 9.23 10.29 14.88
C GLU A 158 10.01 10.97 13.75
N ALA A 159 9.95 10.44 12.52
CA ALA A 159 10.60 11.06 11.36
C ALA A 159 10.04 12.46 11.09
N TYR A 160 8.72 12.63 11.18
CA TYR A 160 8.07 13.93 11.05
C TYR A 160 8.54 14.91 12.13
N ARG A 161 8.62 14.44 13.38
CA ARG A 161 9.09 15.25 14.50
C ARG A 161 10.55 15.69 14.31
N THR A 162 11.43 14.78 13.87
CA THR A 162 12.83 15.11 13.55
C THR A 162 12.94 16.24 12.51
N VAL A 163 12.03 16.27 11.54
CA VAL A 163 11.97 17.36 10.54
C VAL A 163 11.47 18.67 11.14
N GLU A 164 10.39 18.62 11.92
CA GLU A 164 9.83 19.83 12.54
C GLU A 164 10.78 20.47 13.56
N GLU A 165 11.57 19.65 14.25
CA GLU A 165 12.55 20.09 15.25
C GLU A 165 13.88 20.54 14.62
N PHE A 166 14.09 20.29 13.32
CA PHE A 166 15.32 20.69 12.66
C PHE A 166 15.41 22.22 12.55
N GLU A 167 16.52 22.76 13.06
CA GLU A 167 16.83 24.17 13.03
C GLU A 167 18.24 24.39 12.48
N PHE A 168 18.38 25.41 11.63
CA PHE A 168 19.69 25.81 11.16
C PHE A 168 19.87 27.34 11.18
N TYR A 169 21.00 27.76 11.73
CA TYR A 169 21.37 29.16 11.90
C TYR A 169 22.51 29.51 10.95
N ASN A 170 22.31 30.35 9.95
CA ASN A 170 23.37 30.76 9.03
C ASN A 170 24.61 31.28 9.77
N ASP A 171 24.42 31.99 10.90
CA ASP A 171 25.47 32.30 11.87
C ASP A 171 25.40 31.31 13.05
N PRO A 172 26.33 30.35 13.17
CA PRO A 172 26.27 29.33 14.23
C PRO A 172 26.51 29.92 15.63
N SER A 173 27.02 31.15 15.75
CA SER A 173 27.10 31.81 17.06
C SER A 173 25.73 32.18 17.65
N LYS A 174 24.66 32.12 16.82
CA LYS A 174 23.29 32.47 17.20
C LYS A 174 22.47 31.29 17.71
N GLU A 175 22.92 30.07 17.50
CA GLU A 175 22.19 28.85 17.86
C GLU A 175 21.79 28.79 19.35
N PHE A 176 22.64 29.31 20.23
CA PHE A 176 22.37 29.35 21.68
C PHE A 176 21.90 30.72 22.19
N ASP A 177 21.63 31.68 21.29
CA ASP A 177 21.08 32.97 21.66
C ASP A 177 19.55 32.90 21.63
N TRP A 178 18.92 32.78 22.80
CA TRP A 178 17.46 32.70 22.96
C TRP A 178 16.67 33.88 22.36
N ARG A 179 17.35 34.95 21.95
CA ARG A 179 16.73 36.09 21.25
C ARG A 179 16.69 35.95 19.73
N HIS A 180 17.36 34.95 19.19
CA HIS A 180 17.42 34.67 17.76
C HIS A 180 16.68 33.36 17.48
N GLU A 181 15.81 33.40 16.49
CA GLU A 181 15.19 32.19 15.95
C GLU A 181 16.07 31.62 14.83
N ALA A 182 15.88 30.34 14.53
CA ALA A 182 16.57 29.68 13.42
C ALA A 182 16.31 30.41 12.09
N ASP A 183 17.36 30.60 11.29
CA ASP A 183 17.24 31.20 9.97
C ASP A 183 16.52 30.26 8.98
N VAL A 184 16.66 28.94 9.19
CA VAL A 184 16.17 27.91 8.29
C VAL A 184 15.48 26.81 9.10
N ARG A 185 14.26 26.48 8.67
CA ARG A 185 13.45 25.34 9.13
C ARG A 185 12.72 24.74 7.91
N PHE A 186 12.29 23.49 8.02
CA PHE A 186 11.38 22.89 7.04
C PHE A 186 9.94 23.33 7.30
N ASN A 187 9.62 24.58 6.92
CA ASN A 187 8.25 25.09 7.05
C ASN A 187 7.27 24.25 6.20
N ASP A 188 6.03 24.15 6.69
CA ASP A 188 4.97 23.37 6.04
C ASP A 188 5.37 21.93 5.71
N ALA A 189 6.17 21.31 6.59
CA ALA A 189 6.63 19.93 6.47
C ALA A 189 5.49 18.96 6.12
N TRP A 190 4.31 19.16 6.71
CA TRP A 190 3.11 18.37 6.46
C TRP A 190 2.70 18.27 4.98
N GLU A 191 2.97 19.30 4.15
CA GLU A 191 2.59 19.33 2.73
C GLU A 191 3.32 18.25 1.94
N TRP A 192 4.64 18.16 2.10
CA TRP A 192 5.47 17.22 1.36
C TRP A 192 5.72 15.92 2.13
N PHE A 193 5.64 15.92 3.47
CA PHE A 193 5.88 14.73 4.28
C PHE A 193 4.83 13.64 4.02
N SER A 194 3.61 14.00 3.61
CA SER A 194 2.60 13.02 3.19
C SER A 194 3.04 12.16 2.00
N ALA A 195 3.98 12.64 1.17
CA ALA A 195 4.56 11.91 0.04
C ALA A 195 5.64 10.91 0.44
N THR A 196 6.04 10.88 1.72
CA THR A 196 6.94 9.87 2.30
C THR A 196 6.24 8.54 2.51
N LYS A 197 4.91 8.51 2.41
CA LYS A 197 4.09 7.31 2.54
C LYS A 197 3.68 6.81 1.16
N ASP A 198 4.11 5.61 0.81
CA ASP A 198 3.60 4.89 -0.36
C ASP A 198 2.66 3.77 0.07
N PHE A 199 1.93 3.18 -0.87
CA PHE A 199 1.08 2.05 -0.59
C PHE A 199 1.87 0.91 0.05
N ASP A 200 1.36 0.42 1.18
CA ASP A 200 1.89 -0.76 1.83
C ASP A 200 1.90 -1.93 0.84
N TRP A 201 2.95 -2.73 0.92
CA TRP A 201 3.16 -3.84 0.00
C TRP A 201 2.04 -4.88 0.11
N TRP A 202 1.46 -5.08 1.30
CA TRP A 202 0.35 -6.01 1.50
C TRP A 202 -0.95 -5.45 0.93
N PHE A 203 -1.19 -4.14 1.01
CA PHE A 203 -2.30 -3.50 0.31
C PHE A 203 -2.19 -3.68 -1.22
N LEU A 204 -1.00 -3.44 -1.79
CA LEU A 204 -0.76 -3.67 -3.21
C LEU A 204 -0.94 -5.15 -3.59
N TRP A 205 -0.48 -6.05 -2.72
CA TRP A 205 -0.66 -7.50 -2.87
C TRP A 205 -2.15 -7.88 -2.85
N ALA A 206 -2.94 -7.33 -1.92
CA ALA A 206 -4.38 -7.54 -1.84
C ALA A 206 -5.11 -7.01 -3.08
N CYS A 207 -4.72 -5.83 -3.58
CA CYS A 207 -5.23 -5.28 -4.85
C CYS A 207 -5.01 -6.27 -6.01
N ARG A 208 -3.82 -6.87 -6.11
CA ARG A 208 -3.51 -7.91 -7.10
C ARG A 208 -4.32 -9.17 -6.88
N ALA A 209 -4.48 -9.61 -5.63
CA ALA A 209 -5.23 -10.78 -5.25
C ALA A 209 -6.72 -10.69 -5.65
N ILE A 210 -7.32 -9.50 -5.50
CA ILE A 210 -8.71 -9.23 -5.89
C ILE A 210 -8.90 -9.43 -7.40
N VAL A 211 -8.12 -8.76 -8.24
CA VAL A 211 -8.27 -8.91 -9.70
C VAL A 211 -7.92 -10.32 -10.18
N PHE A 212 -6.89 -10.95 -9.59
CA PHE A 212 -6.53 -12.33 -9.87
C PHE A 212 -7.68 -13.28 -9.53
N GLY A 213 -8.26 -13.12 -8.34
CA GLY A 213 -9.32 -13.98 -7.86
C GLY A 213 -10.59 -13.85 -8.69
N ILE A 214 -10.97 -12.63 -9.04
CA ILE A 214 -12.11 -12.35 -9.94
C ILE A 214 -11.86 -12.93 -11.33
N ALA A 215 -10.67 -12.72 -11.92
CA ALA A 215 -10.33 -13.28 -13.23
C ALA A 215 -10.35 -14.82 -13.23
N ARG A 216 -9.97 -15.47 -12.12
CA ARG A 216 -10.05 -16.93 -11.98
C ARG A 216 -11.48 -17.41 -11.80
N TYR A 217 -12.27 -16.72 -10.99
CA TYR A 217 -13.69 -16.99 -10.80
C TYR A 217 -14.48 -16.88 -12.11
N ASP A 218 -14.29 -15.79 -12.86
CA ASP A 218 -14.98 -15.53 -14.12
C ASP A 218 -14.64 -16.59 -15.18
N ARG A 219 -13.39 -17.05 -15.24
CA ARG A 219 -13.00 -18.18 -16.11
C ARG A 219 -13.76 -19.45 -15.73
N VAL A 220 -13.80 -19.81 -14.45
CA VAL A 220 -14.50 -21.01 -13.98
C VAL A 220 -16.01 -20.92 -14.26
N ARG A 221 -16.63 -19.75 -14.04
CA ARG A 221 -18.06 -19.51 -14.32
C ARG A 221 -18.37 -19.55 -15.82
N LYS A 222 -17.57 -18.90 -16.66
CA LYS A 222 -17.79 -18.86 -18.12
C LYS A 222 -17.66 -20.23 -18.77
N TYR A 223 -16.80 -21.10 -18.24
CA TYR A 223 -16.61 -22.46 -18.73
C TYR A 223 -17.42 -23.53 -17.96
N GLY A 224 -18.29 -23.14 -17.02
CA GLY A 224 -19.13 -24.09 -16.27
C GLY A 224 -18.35 -25.06 -15.36
N LEU A 225 -17.08 -24.77 -15.06
CA LEU A 225 -16.17 -25.67 -14.33
C LEU A 225 -16.59 -25.85 -12.85
N GLN A 226 -17.39 -24.94 -12.29
CA GLN A 226 -17.97 -25.07 -10.95
C GLN A 226 -18.83 -26.33 -10.81
N ALA A 227 -19.63 -26.68 -11.84
CA ALA A 227 -20.46 -27.88 -11.83
C ALA A 227 -19.65 -29.19 -11.84
N LEU A 228 -18.38 -29.11 -12.23
CA LEU A 228 -17.43 -30.23 -12.23
C LEU A 228 -16.62 -30.31 -10.93
N ALA A 229 -16.56 -29.23 -10.15
CA ALA A 229 -15.86 -29.16 -8.88
C ALA A 229 -16.76 -29.53 -7.68
N THR A 230 -18.08 -29.50 -7.83
CA THR A 230 -19.01 -30.02 -6.82
C THR A 230 -18.90 -31.55 -6.78
N PRO A 231 -18.50 -32.16 -5.64
CA PRO A 231 -18.53 -33.61 -5.53
C PRO A 231 -19.97 -34.09 -5.75
N LYS A 232 -20.14 -35.10 -6.62
CA LYS A 232 -21.46 -35.72 -6.83
C LYS A 232 -22.00 -36.16 -5.47
N PRO A 233 -23.30 -35.93 -5.18
CA PRO A 233 -23.89 -36.44 -3.95
C PRO A 233 -23.67 -37.95 -3.88
N GLU A 234 -23.11 -38.42 -2.76
CA GLU A 234 -23.03 -39.85 -2.49
C GLU A 234 -24.46 -40.41 -2.55
N VAL A 235 -24.67 -41.33 -3.48
CA VAL A 235 -25.91 -42.09 -3.57
C VAL A 235 -25.96 -42.96 -2.32
N ALA A 236 -26.71 -42.52 -1.31
CA ALA A 236 -27.02 -43.35 -0.16
C ALA A 236 -27.66 -44.65 -0.66
N ARG A 237 -27.02 -45.78 -0.37
CA ARG A 237 -27.55 -47.14 -0.60
C ARG A 237 -28.29 -47.61 0.64
#